data_AF-A0A7D5Z2X0-F1
#
_entry.id   AF-A0A7D5Z2X0-F1
#
_cell.length_a   1.000
_cell.length_b   1.000
_cell.length_c   1.000
_cell.angle_alpha   90.00
_cell.angle_beta   90.00
_cell.angle_gamma   90.00
#
_symmetry.space_group_name_H-M   'P 1'
#
loop_
_entity.id
_entity.type
_entity.pdbx_description
1 polymer ?
#
loop_
_entity_poly.entity_id
_entity_poly.type
_entity_poly.pdbx_seq_one_letter_code
_entity_poly.pdbx_strand_id
1 'polypeptide(L)'
;MQTFLSTLPMRAKVLLAATLAIVVGITAMIWVIASQVYQDAERVGKARAYEQTESYAKQIEANFAQGFMLPKHLADAVMGLKGGNFPDRKTLDQMIMKLLGGFPDASGLWMLMEANALDGKDAEYAKDWPRHDPTGRYMPYITRSGDKVAQDVMLGSKQQAEAEPFRTNPTGYKPRYEESGWGIFTLYLNRVSAIL
;
A
#
# COMPACT_ATOMS: atom_id res chain seq x y z
N MET A 1 63.07 -2.07 34.73
CA MET A 1 62.67 -0.66 34.48
C MET A 1 63.16 0.31 35.56
N GLN A 2 63.10 -0.06 36.86
CA GLN A 2 63.64 0.78 37.95
C GLN A 2 65.16 1.06 37.85
N THR A 3 65.95 0.16 37.27
CA THR A 3 67.42 0.27 37.13
C THR A 3 67.91 1.26 36.07
N PHE A 4 67.06 1.67 35.12
CA PHE A 4 67.44 2.62 34.06
C PHE A 4 67.14 4.08 34.46
N LEU A 5 66.17 4.28 35.36
CA LEU A 5 65.78 5.61 35.84
C LEU A 5 66.72 6.15 36.92
N SER A 6 67.46 5.29 37.62
CA SER A 6 68.35 5.68 38.72
C SER A 6 69.68 6.29 38.25
N THR A 7 70.16 5.97 37.04
CA THR A 7 71.46 6.41 36.49
C THR A 7 71.40 7.73 35.70
N LEU A 8 70.22 8.31 35.49
CA LEU A 8 70.03 9.53 34.69
C LEU A 8 70.37 10.83 35.45
N PRO A 9 70.94 11.85 34.78
CA PRO A 9 71.20 13.17 35.36
C PRO A 9 69.88 13.86 35.77
N MET A 10 69.90 14.67 36.84
CA MET A 10 68.70 15.29 37.44
C MET A 10 67.82 16.07 36.44
N ARG A 11 68.43 16.73 35.45
CA ARG A 11 67.73 17.45 34.38
C ARG A 11 66.86 16.54 33.51
N ALA A 12 67.34 15.32 33.22
CA ALA A 12 66.60 14.35 32.41
C ALA A 12 65.38 13.80 33.15
N LYS A 13 65.45 13.61 34.48
CA LYS A 13 64.32 13.15 35.31
C LYS A 13 63.17 14.16 35.31
N VAL A 14 63.47 15.45 35.41
CA VAL A 14 62.47 16.53 35.37
C VAL A 14 61.82 16.64 34.00
N LEU A 15 62.60 16.61 32.91
CA LEU A 15 62.08 16.63 31.55
C LEU A 15 61.18 15.43 31.24
N LEU A 16 61.55 14.25 31.74
CA LEU A 16 60.80 13.02 31.52
C LEU A 16 59.47 13.04 32.29
N ALA A 17 59.47 13.54 33.53
CA ALA A 17 58.24 13.75 34.29
C ALA A 17 57.29 14.77 33.63
N ALA A 18 57.84 15.90 33.15
CA ALA A 18 57.05 16.92 32.46
C ALA A 18 56.45 16.40 31.14
N THR A 19 57.24 15.66 30.36
CA THR A 19 56.77 15.04 29.11
C THR A 19 55.67 14.02 29.39
N LEU A 20 55.84 13.18 30.40
CA LEU A 20 54.84 12.17 30.79
C LEU A 20 53.52 12.84 31.19
N ALA A 21 53.57 13.91 31.98
CA ALA A 21 52.38 14.65 32.38
C ALA A 21 51.62 15.24 31.18
N ILE A 22 52.35 15.80 30.20
CA ILE A 22 51.76 16.33 28.96
C ILE A 22 51.10 15.20 28.14
N VAL A 23 51.80 14.08 27.95
CA VAL A 23 51.26 12.94 27.19
C VAL A 23 50.00 12.39 27.84
N VAL A 24 49.97 12.26 29.17
CA VAL A 24 48.78 11.82 29.90
C VAL A 24 47.63 12.82 29.73
N GLY A 25 47.90 14.13 29.85
CA GLY A 25 46.89 15.17 29.65
C GLY A 25 46.29 15.17 28.24
N ILE A 26 47.14 15.07 27.21
CA ILE A 26 46.69 14.98 25.81
C ILE A 26 45.89 13.69 25.58
N THR A 27 46.34 12.55 26.10
CA THR A 27 45.64 11.27 25.94
C THR A 27 44.26 11.29 26.59
N ALA A 28 44.15 11.83 27.81
CA ALA A 28 42.87 11.99 28.51
C ALA A 28 41.93 12.94 27.75
N MET A 29 42.47 14.04 27.20
CA MET A 29 41.68 14.99 26.41
C MET A 29 41.17 14.36 25.11
N ILE A 30 42.02 13.65 24.37
CA ILE A 30 41.63 12.91 23.16
C ILE A 30 40.54 11.89 23.50
N TRP A 31 40.70 11.15 24.60
CA TRP A 31 39.71 10.16 25.03
C TRP A 31 38.34 10.79 25.27
N VAL A 32 38.28 11.89 26.02
CA VAL A 32 37.02 12.61 26.30
C VAL A 32 36.39 13.11 25.01
N ILE A 33 37.16 13.80 24.15
CA ILE A 33 36.65 14.34 22.89
C ILE A 33 36.15 13.21 21.98
N ALA A 34 36.94 12.14 21.82
CA ALA A 34 36.57 11.00 21.00
C ALA A 34 35.27 10.33 21.50
N SER A 35 35.11 10.20 22.83
CA SER A 35 33.91 9.63 23.42
C SER A 35 32.67 10.49 23.15
N GLN A 36 32.79 11.81 23.23
CA GLN A 36 31.71 12.76 22.97
C GLN A 36 31.34 12.77 21.48
N VAL A 37 32.34 12.83 20.60
CA VAL A 37 32.16 12.78 19.15
C VAL A 37 31.46 11.50 18.74
N TYR A 38 31.82 10.35 19.33
CA TYR A 38 31.16 9.08 19.03
C TYR A 38 29.68 9.08 19.43
N GLN A 39 29.38 9.54 20.65
CA GLN A 39 27.99 9.64 21.13
C GLN A 39 27.16 10.63 20.30
N ASP A 40 27.74 11.77 19.93
CA ASP A 40 27.07 12.77 19.09
C ASP A 40 26.85 12.25 17.67
N ALA A 41 27.84 11.58 17.08
CA ALA A 41 27.71 10.97 15.77
C ALA A 41 26.60 9.89 15.76
N GLU A 42 26.52 9.07 16.81
CA GLU A 42 25.45 8.08 16.95
C GLU A 42 24.07 8.73 17.08
N ARG A 43 23.94 9.76 17.94
CA ARG A 43 22.69 10.49 18.16
C ARG A 43 22.21 11.19 16.89
N VAL A 44 23.09 11.92 16.20
CA VAL A 44 22.78 12.59 14.94
C VAL A 44 22.47 11.57 13.84
N GLY A 45 23.21 10.46 13.79
CA GLY A 45 22.96 9.38 12.85
C GLY A 45 21.57 8.77 13.02
N LYS A 46 21.17 8.47 14.26
CA LYS A 46 19.83 7.96 14.57
C LYS A 46 18.74 8.98 14.26
N ALA A 47 18.91 10.25 14.67
CA ALA A 47 17.94 11.31 14.39
C ALA A 47 17.67 11.45 12.89
N ARG A 48 18.73 11.51 12.07
CA ARG A 48 18.62 11.55 10.60
C ARG A 48 17.95 10.31 10.02
N ALA A 49 18.28 9.12 10.55
CA ALA A 49 17.64 7.88 10.10
C ALA A 49 16.14 7.87 10.41
N TYR A 50 15.71 8.41 11.55
CA TYR A 50 14.29 8.55 11.90
C TYR A 50 13.59 9.57 11.01
N GLU A 51 14.17 10.76 10.83
CA GLU A 51 13.62 11.79 9.93
C GLU A 51 13.44 11.27 8.51
N GLN A 52 14.43 10.52 8.00
CA GLN A 52 14.36 9.91 6.68
C GLN A 52 13.27 8.84 6.59
N THR A 53 13.17 7.97 7.59
CA THR A 53 12.12 6.94 7.67
C THR A 53 10.73 7.58 7.74
N GLU A 54 10.55 8.62 8.53
CA GLU A 54 9.29 9.35 8.65
C GLU A 54 8.92 10.02 7.32
N SER A 55 9.88 10.62 6.63
CA SER A 55 9.68 11.20 5.30
C SER A 55 9.22 10.15 4.29
N TYR A 56 9.84 8.97 4.26
CA TYR A 56 9.39 7.89 3.39
C TYR A 56 8.02 7.35 3.77
N ALA A 57 7.72 7.21 5.07
CA ALA A 57 6.41 6.79 5.54
C ALA A 57 5.31 7.76 5.05
N LYS A 58 5.54 9.08 5.16
CA LYS A 58 4.61 10.10 4.65
C LYS A 58 4.42 10.03 3.14
N GLN A 59 5.49 9.76 2.38
CA GLN A 59 5.39 9.59 0.93
C GLN A 59 4.55 8.35 0.56
N ILE A 60 4.77 7.23 1.26
CA ILE A 60 3.99 6.01 1.06
C ILE A 60 2.53 6.25 1.42
N GLU A 61 2.26 6.89 2.56
CA GLU A 61 0.91 7.25 2.98
C GLU A 61 0.20 8.15 1.95
N ALA A 62 0.89 9.17 1.43
CA ALA A 62 0.36 10.05 0.40
C ALA A 62 0.02 9.29 -0.89
N ASN A 63 0.88 8.37 -1.32
CA ASN A 63 0.64 7.53 -2.50
C ASN A 63 -0.60 6.63 -2.30
N PHE A 64 -0.74 6.01 -1.13
CA PHE A 64 -1.94 5.23 -0.81
C PHE A 64 -3.18 6.13 -0.76
N ALA A 65 -3.11 7.29 -0.10
CA ALA A 65 -4.23 8.23 -0.02
C ALA A 65 -4.70 8.67 -1.41
N GLN A 66 -3.78 8.94 -2.33
CA GLN A 66 -4.11 9.22 -3.74
C GLN A 66 -4.78 8.03 -4.42
N GLY A 67 -4.26 6.82 -4.23
CA GLY A 67 -4.89 5.58 -4.74
C GLY A 67 -6.31 5.36 -4.21
N PHE A 68 -6.57 5.67 -2.94
CA PHE A 68 -7.88 5.58 -2.30
C PHE A 68 -8.90 6.61 -2.81
N MET A 69 -8.46 7.69 -3.47
CA MET A 69 -9.38 8.66 -4.07
C MET A 69 -10.20 8.06 -5.21
N LEU A 70 -9.63 7.12 -5.98
CA LEU A 70 -10.30 6.48 -7.11
C LEU A 70 -11.60 5.72 -6.73
N PRO A 71 -11.55 4.70 -5.85
CA PRO A 71 -12.75 3.99 -5.41
C PRO A 71 -13.70 4.91 -4.64
N LYS A 72 -13.18 5.92 -3.93
CA LYS A 72 -14.00 6.91 -3.24
C LYS A 72 -14.81 7.75 -4.22
N HIS A 73 -14.19 8.24 -5.30
CA HIS A 73 -14.90 8.96 -6.36
C HIS A 73 -15.94 8.06 -7.04
N LEU A 74 -15.62 6.79 -7.28
CA LEU A 74 -16.59 5.85 -7.83
C LEU A 74 -17.79 5.69 -6.89
N ALA A 75 -17.53 5.51 -5.60
CA ALA A 75 -18.57 5.39 -4.58
C ALA A 75 -19.43 6.67 -4.48
N ASP A 76 -18.80 7.84 -4.43
CA ASP A 76 -19.48 9.14 -4.37
C ASP A 76 -20.34 9.37 -5.64
N ALA A 77 -19.85 8.99 -6.82
CA ALA A 77 -20.59 9.06 -8.07
C ALA A 77 -21.82 8.12 -8.07
N VAL A 78 -21.65 6.86 -7.65
CA VAL A 78 -22.75 5.90 -7.58
C VAL A 78 -23.76 6.26 -6.49
N MET A 79 -23.32 6.80 -5.35
CA MET A 79 -24.21 7.36 -4.33
C MET A 79 -24.98 8.57 -4.85
N GLY A 80 -24.39 9.41 -5.69
CA GLY A 80 -25.09 10.53 -6.33
C GLY A 80 -26.22 10.10 -7.26
N LEU A 81 -26.13 8.90 -7.84
CA LEU A 81 -27.20 8.30 -8.65
C LEU A 81 -28.33 7.68 -7.80
N LYS A 82 -28.09 7.48 -6.50
CA LYS A 82 -29.05 6.90 -5.56
C LYS A 82 -30.22 7.89 -5.34
N GLY A 83 -31.42 7.49 -5.74
CA GLY A 83 -32.63 8.31 -5.67
C GLY A 83 -33.19 8.73 -7.03
N GLY A 84 -32.46 8.47 -8.12
CA GLY A 84 -32.97 8.46 -9.49
C GLY A 84 -32.91 7.04 -10.09
N ASN A 85 -33.28 6.90 -11.36
CA ASN A 85 -33.00 5.66 -12.08
C ASN A 85 -31.49 5.59 -12.39
N PHE A 86 -30.85 4.47 -12.03
CA PHE A 86 -29.51 4.19 -12.50
C PHE A 86 -29.49 4.23 -14.05
N PRO A 87 -28.39 4.71 -14.65
CA PRO A 87 -28.19 4.54 -16.08
C PRO A 87 -28.10 3.04 -16.42
N ASP A 88 -28.25 2.70 -17.70
CA ASP A 88 -28.03 1.33 -18.14
C ASP A 88 -26.60 0.87 -17.82
N ARG A 89 -26.41 -0.45 -17.67
CA ARG A 89 -25.13 -1.06 -17.30
C ARG A 89 -23.97 -0.62 -18.21
N LYS A 90 -24.21 -0.45 -19.52
CA LYS A 90 -23.16 -0.07 -20.47
C LYS A 90 -22.72 1.38 -20.27
N THR A 91 -23.66 2.28 -20.00
CA THR A 91 -23.37 3.67 -19.64
C THR A 91 -22.58 3.74 -18.33
N LEU A 92 -22.94 2.90 -17.34
CA LEU A 92 -22.21 2.80 -16.09
C LEU A 92 -20.78 2.24 -16.30
N ASP A 93 -20.61 1.22 -17.13
CA ASP A 93 -19.30 0.68 -17.50
C ASP A 93 -18.41 1.76 -18.15
N GLN A 94 -18.97 2.58 -19.04
CA GLN A 94 -18.24 3.69 -19.68
C GLN A 94 -17.81 4.76 -18.66
N MET A 95 -18.65 5.06 -17.67
CA MET A 95 -18.30 5.97 -16.59
C MET A 95 -17.13 5.42 -15.77
N ILE A 96 -17.15 4.12 -15.42
CA ILE A 96 -16.08 3.47 -14.65
C ILE A 96 -14.79 3.41 -15.47
N MET A 97 -14.86 3.07 -16.76
CA MET A 97 -13.70 3.11 -17.68
C MET A 97 -13.11 4.52 -17.79
N LYS A 98 -13.95 5.55 -17.89
CA LYS A 98 -13.50 6.94 -17.93
C LYS A 98 -12.84 7.35 -16.63
N LEU A 99 -13.39 6.92 -15.50
CA LEU A 99 -12.86 7.19 -14.17
C LEU A 99 -11.48 6.53 -14.00
N LEU A 100 -11.33 5.23 -14.30
CA LEU A 100 -10.02 4.56 -14.28
C LEU A 100 -9.03 5.22 -15.24
N GLY A 101 -9.48 5.62 -16.44
CA GLY A 101 -8.68 6.35 -17.42
C GLY A 101 -8.09 7.66 -16.89
N GLY A 102 -8.75 8.32 -15.93
CA GLY A 102 -8.25 9.53 -15.27
C GLY A 102 -7.21 9.29 -14.17
N PHE A 103 -6.98 8.05 -13.78
CA PHE A 103 -6.06 7.65 -12.70
C PHE A 103 -4.95 6.76 -13.25
N PRO A 104 -3.84 7.33 -13.79
CA PRO A 104 -2.81 6.57 -14.52
C PRO A 104 -2.07 5.52 -13.67
N ASP A 105 -1.99 5.73 -12.35
CA ASP A 105 -1.28 4.82 -11.45
C ASP A 105 -2.09 3.59 -11.02
N ALA A 106 -3.40 3.58 -11.30
CA ALA A 106 -4.27 2.45 -10.98
C ALA A 106 -4.25 1.37 -12.07
N SER A 107 -4.12 0.10 -11.67
CA SER A 107 -4.15 -1.04 -12.59
C SER A 107 -5.56 -1.50 -12.94
N GLY A 108 -6.53 -1.22 -12.08
CA GLY A 108 -7.91 -1.63 -12.27
C GLY A 108 -8.86 -0.93 -11.31
N LEU A 109 -10.15 -1.09 -11.58
CA LEU A 109 -11.24 -0.60 -10.76
C LEU A 109 -12.43 -1.53 -10.93
N TRP A 110 -13.06 -1.88 -9.82
CA TRP A 110 -14.21 -2.77 -9.84
C TRP A 110 -15.25 -2.37 -8.80
N MET A 111 -16.43 -2.93 -8.96
CA MET A 111 -17.57 -2.70 -8.09
C MET A 111 -18.39 -3.97 -8.03
N LEU A 112 -19.10 -4.17 -6.93
CA LEU A 112 -20.13 -5.19 -6.82
C LEU A 112 -21.40 -4.56 -6.27
N MET A 113 -22.49 -4.76 -6.98
CA MET A 113 -23.82 -4.43 -6.46
C MET A 113 -24.41 -5.65 -5.75
N GLU A 114 -25.21 -5.38 -4.72
CA GLU A 114 -26.07 -6.40 -4.13
C GLU A 114 -26.96 -7.05 -5.20
N ALA A 115 -27.38 -8.29 -4.96
CA ALA A 115 -28.22 -9.02 -5.91
C ALA A 115 -29.48 -8.21 -6.27
N ASN A 116 -29.71 -8.04 -7.57
CA ASN A 116 -30.80 -7.29 -8.19
C ASN A 116 -30.87 -5.80 -7.81
N ALA A 117 -29.84 -5.22 -7.19
CA ALA A 117 -29.90 -3.86 -6.66
C ALA A 117 -29.73 -2.74 -7.70
N LEU A 118 -29.11 -3.02 -8.85
CA LEU A 118 -28.92 -2.02 -9.90
C LEU A 118 -30.19 -1.82 -10.74
N ASP A 119 -30.67 -2.88 -11.39
CA ASP A 119 -31.75 -2.84 -12.38
C ASP A 119 -32.75 -4.01 -12.25
N GLY A 120 -32.53 -4.94 -11.31
CA GLY A 120 -33.36 -6.13 -11.13
C GLY A 120 -33.25 -7.17 -12.24
N LYS A 121 -32.25 -7.07 -13.12
CA LYS A 121 -32.12 -7.91 -14.33
C LYS A 121 -30.95 -8.88 -14.30
N ASP A 122 -30.39 -9.20 -13.13
CA ASP A 122 -29.19 -10.05 -13.03
C ASP A 122 -29.34 -11.37 -13.80
N ALA A 123 -30.51 -12.00 -13.75
CA ALA A 123 -30.79 -13.24 -14.47
C ALA A 123 -30.69 -13.14 -16.00
N GLU A 124 -30.93 -11.95 -16.58
CA GLU A 124 -30.75 -11.72 -18.02
C GLU A 124 -29.25 -11.71 -18.39
N TYR A 125 -28.43 -11.12 -17.51
CA TYR A 125 -26.97 -10.98 -17.70
C TYR A 125 -26.17 -12.22 -17.28
N ALA A 126 -26.79 -13.21 -16.63
CA ALA A 126 -26.15 -14.50 -16.33
C ALA A 126 -25.68 -15.23 -17.61
N LYS A 127 -26.30 -14.93 -18.76
CA LYS A 127 -25.93 -15.47 -20.07
C LYS A 127 -24.66 -14.85 -20.66
N ASP A 128 -24.22 -13.71 -20.14
CA ASP A 128 -23.00 -13.01 -20.59
C ASP A 128 -21.72 -13.62 -19.99
N TRP A 129 -21.82 -14.84 -19.45
CA TRP A 129 -20.70 -15.66 -19.04
C TRP A 129 -19.60 -15.73 -20.13
N PRO A 130 -18.31 -15.58 -19.80
CA PRO A 130 -17.74 -15.47 -18.45
C PRO A 130 -17.50 -14.02 -17.99
N ARG A 131 -18.10 -13.00 -18.63
CA ARG A 131 -17.84 -11.59 -18.30
C ARG A 131 -18.16 -11.26 -16.84
N HIS A 132 -19.21 -11.88 -16.31
CA HIS A 132 -19.62 -11.83 -14.91
C HIS A 132 -19.65 -13.24 -14.33
N ASP A 133 -19.88 -13.36 -13.03
CA ASP A 133 -20.14 -14.67 -12.42
C ASP A 133 -21.47 -15.28 -12.94
N PRO A 134 -21.76 -16.57 -12.65
CA PRO A 134 -22.97 -17.23 -13.14
C PRO A 134 -24.29 -16.61 -12.65
N THR A 135 -24.24 -15.70 -11.67
CA THR A 135 -25.45 -15.03 -11.14
C THR A 135 -25.89 -13.88 -12.03
N GLY A 136 -24.99 -13.32 -12.85
CA GLY A 136 -25.25 -12.15 -13.68
C GLY A 136 -25.36 -10.82 -12.90
N ARG A 137 -24.98 -10.84 -11.62
CA ARG A 137 -24.86 -9.62 -10.81
C ARG A 137 -23.98 -8.58 -11.47
N TYR A 138 -24.33 -7.32 -11.28
CA TYR A 138 -23.52 -6.23 -11.78
C TYR A 138 -22.19 -6.15 -11.01
N MET A 139 -21.14 -6.66 -11.67
CA MET A 139 -19.76 -6.63 -11.21
C MET A 139 -18.82 -6.23 -12.35
N PRO A 140 -18.71 -4.93 -12.67
CA PRO A 140 -17.73 -4.49 -13.66
C PRO A 140 -16.33 -4.72 -13.09
N TYR A 141 -15.50 -5.45 -13.84
CA TYR A 141 -14.08 -5.60 -13.58
C TYR A 141 -13.32 -4.88 -14.69
N ILE A 142 -12.90 -3.64 -14.45
CA ILE A 142 -12.25 -2.81 -15.45
C ILE A 142 -10.75 -2.83 -15.18
N THR A 143 -9.95 -3.20 -16.16
CA THR A 143 -8.49 -3.28 -16.04
C THR A 143 -7.82 -2.35 -17.04
N ARG A 144 -6.60 -1.95 -16.70
CA ARG A 144 -5.67 -1.26 -17.59
C ARG A 144 -4.58 -2.23 -18.03
N SER A 145 -4.37 -2.32 -19.35
CA SER A 145 -3.23 -2.99 -19.96
C SER A 145 -2.55 -2.04 -20.94
N GLY A 146 -1.38 -1.51 -20.55
CA GLY A 146 -0.75 -0.37 -21.22
C GLY A 146 -1.69 0.85 -21.22
N ASP A 147 -1.92 1.45 -22.38
CA ASP A 147 -2.82 2.61 -22.52
C ASP A 147 -4.30 2.22 -22.69
N LYS A 148 -4.60 0.91 -22.73
CA LYS A 148 -5.97 0.43 -22.96
C LYS A 148 -6.68 0.17 -21.63
N VAL A 149 -7.78 0.89 -21.42
CA VAL A 149 -8.75 0.61 -20.35
C VAL A 149 -9.95 -0.11 -20.96
N ALA A 150 -10.26 -1.29 -20.44
CA ALA A 150 -11.37 -2.10 -20.91
C ALA A 150 -11.93 -2.98 -19.80
N GLN A 151 -13.15 -3.47 -20.00
CA GLN A 151 -13.70 -4.50 -19.13
C GLN A 151 -13.04 -5.85 -19.42
N ASP A 152 -12.68 -6.52 -18.34
CA ASP A 152 -12.08 -7.85 -18.32
C ASP A 152 -13.03 -8.84 -17.61
N VAL A 153 -12.63 -10.09 -17.57
CA VAL A 153 -13.39 -11.16 -16.93
C VAL A 153 -13.09 -11.20 -15.43
N MET A 154 -14.15 -11.20 -14.61
CA MET A 154 -14.04 -11.18 -13.15
C MET A 154 -13.38 -12.45 -12.57
N LEU A 155 -13.68 -13.62 -13.14
CA LEU A 155 -13.20 -14.90 -12.62
C LEU A 155 -11.94 -15.35 -13.37
N GLY A 156 -10.87 -15.68 -12.66
CA GLY A 156 -9.70 -16.33 -13.28
C GLY A 156 -10.07 -17.70 -13.86
N SER A 157 -9.29 -18.22 -14.81
CA SER A 157 -9.63 -19.45 -15.55
C SER A 157 -9.94 -20.67 -14.65
N LYS A 158 -9.27 -20.80 -13.51
CA LYS A 158 -9.57 -21.87 -12.52
C LYS A 158 -10.95 -21.67 -11.88
N GLN A 159 -11.30 -20.44 -11.50
CA GLN A 159 -12.60 -20.11 -10.92
C GLN A 159 -13.72 -20.25 -11.95
N GLN A 160 -13.45 -19.95 -13.22
CA GLN A 160 -14.40 -20.21 -14.31
C GLN A 160 -14.71 -21.70 -14.41
N ALA A 161 -13.70 -22.58 -14.36
CA ALA A 161 -13.91 -24.02 -14.40
C ALA A 161 -14.76 -24.55 -13.22
N GLU A 162 -14.56 -23.99 -12.02
CA GLU A 162 -15.37 -24.32 -10.83
C GLU A 162 -16.82 -23.81 -10.93
N ALA A 163 -17.03 -22.69 -11.61
CA ALA A 163 -18.32 -22.03 -11.77
C ALA A 163 -19.14 -22.53 -12.97
N GLU A 164 -18.50 -23.20 -13.94
CA GLU A 164 -19.13 -23.73 -15.16
C GLU A 164 -20.39 -24.61 -14.91
N PRO A 165 -20.45 -25.48 -13.88
CA PRO A 165 -21.65 -26.26 -13.57
C PRO A 165 -22.87 -25.40 -13.20
N PHE A 166 -22.64 -24.19 -12.70
CA PHE A 166 -23.69 -23.27 -12.24
C PHE A 166 -24.17 -22.33 -13.35
N ARG A 167 -23.59 -22.41 -14.56
CA ARG A 167 -23.91 -21.52 -15.69
C ARG A 167 -25.37 -21.60 -16.14
N THR A 168 -25.97 -22.80 -16.14
CA THR A 168 -27.35 -23.03 -16.59
C THR A 168 -28.37 -22.94 -15.46
N ASN A 169 -27.93 -23.17 -14.22
CA ASN A 169 -28.72 -23.00 -13.02
C ASN A 169 -27.83 -22.48 -11.88
N PRO A 170 -27.81 -21.16 -11.62
CA PRO A 170 -26.97 -20.58 -10.57
C PRO A 170 -27.48 -20.91 -9.15
N THR A 171 -28.56 -21.67 -9.01
CA THR A 171 -29.08 -22.12 -7.71
C THR A 171 -28.02 -22.93 -6.97
N GLY A 172 -27.54 -22.40 -5.84
CA GLY A 172 -26.50 -23.04 -5.03
C GLY A 172 -25.07 -22.57 -5.34
N TYR A 173 -24.87 -21.70 -6.33
CA TYR A 173 -23.60 -21.03 -6.52
C TYR A 173 -23.33 -20.09 -5.35
N LYS A 174 -22.22 -20.32 -4.64
CA LYS A 174 -21.72 -19.41 -3.61
C LYS A 174 -20.47 -18.73 -4.15
N PRO A 175 -20.55 -17.43 -4.46
CA PRO A 175 -19.38 -16.70 -4.90
C PRO A 175 -18.36 -16.61 -3.78
N ARG A 176 -17.10 -16.89 -4.12
CA ARG A 176 -15.99 -16.87 -3.15
C ARG A 176 -15.84 -15.51 -2.45
N TYR A 177 -16.14 -14.41 -3.12
CA TYR A 177 -16.05 -13.07 -2.54
C TYR A 177 -17.09 -12.78 -1.44
N GLU A 178 -18.04 -13.69 -1.19
CA GLU A 178 -18.93 -13.67 -0.03
C GLU A 178 -18.41 -14.53 1.15
N GLU A 179 -17.34 -15.29 0.95
CA GLU A 179 -16.74 -16.12 2.00
C GLU A 179 -15.88 -15.26 2.95
N SER A 180 -15.93 -15.59 4.24
CA SER A 180 -15.10 -14.96 5.27
C SER A 180 -13.61 -15.16 4.96
N GLY A 181 -12.84 -14.07 4.92
CA GLY A 181 -11.38 -14.10 4.73
C GLY A 181 -10.90 -13.63 3.35
N TRP A 182 -11.82 -13.34 2.41
CA TRP A 182 -11.46 -12.54 1.24
C TRP A 182 -11.23 -11.10 1.70
N GLY A 183 -9.93 -10.75 1.82
CA GLY A 183 -9.42 -9.46 2.30
C GLY A 183 -9.68 -8.33 1.32
N ILE A 184 -10.95 -8.07 1.07
CA ILE A 184 -11.40 -7.06 0.15
C ILE A 184 -11.71 -5.79 0.97
N PHE A 185 -11.15 -4.63 0.58
CA PHE A 185 -11.52 -3.33 1.15
C PHE A 185 -12.91 -2.93 0.70
N THR A 186 -13.93 -3.53 1.31
CA THR A 186 -15.32 -3.21 1.00
C THR A 186 -15.73 -1.96 1.76
N LEU A 187 -15.85 -0.86 1.01
CA LEU A 187 -16.57 0.33 1.45
C LEU A 187 -18.06 -0.04 1.46
N TYR A 188 -18.55 -0.51 2.61
CA TYR A 188 -19.98 -0.75 2.82
C TYR A 188 -20.72 0.59 2.82
N LEU A 189 -21.23 0.98 1.66
CA LEU A 189 -22.10 2.15 1.52
C LEU A 189 -23.51 1.68 1.20
N ASN A 190 -24.21 1.22 2.26
CA ASN A 190 -25.66 1.17 2.30
C ASN A 190 -26.30 0.52 1.03
N ARG A 191 -25.88 -0.74 0.76
CA ARG A 191 -26.19 -1.63 -0.40
C ARG A 191 -25.36 -1.46 -1.67
N VAL A 192 -24.24 -0.75 -1.60
CA VAL A 192 -23.22 -0.71 -2.66
C VAL A 192 -21.90 -1.13 -2.03
N SER A 193 -21.26 -2.12 -2.65
CA SER A 193 -19.91 -2.53 -2.31
C SER A 193 -18.98 -1.99 -3.40
N ALA A 194 -18.39 -0.82 -3.16
CA ALA A 194 -17.31 -0.31 -4.00
C ALA A 194 -16.02 -0.97 -3.54
N ILE A 195 -15.29 -1.60 -4.46
CA ILE A 195 -14.16 -2.42 -4.05
C ILE A 195 -12.87 -2.17 -4.84
N LEU A 196 -11.79 -2.13 -4.06
CA LEU A 196 -10.40 -1.94 -4.47
C LEU A 196 -9.76 -3.29 -4.78
#